data_AF-A0A515A893-F1
#
_entry.id   AF-A0A515A893-F1
#
_cell.length_a   1.000
_cell.length_b   1.000
_cell.length_c   1.000
_cell.angle_alpha   90.00
_cell.angle_beta   90.00
_cell.angle_gamma   90.00
#
_symmetry.space_group_name_H-M   'P 1'
#
loop_
_entity.id
_entity.type
_entity.pdbx_description
1 polymer ?
#
loop_
_entity_poly.entity_id
_entity_poly.type
_entity_poly.pdbx_seq_one_letter_code
_entity_poly.pdbx_strand_id
1 'polypeptide(L)'
;MKKIFSLFVALFVLVAVSYAQKGVLKFAKETHDFGKVEQGKPVTYVFEFKNTGTDPVVINDAQASCGCTKPSWTREPVMPGKTGTVSATFNAAAAGPFNKSVTVTSNAEAGQTVLYLKGEVVSAAAAAETAAAPAAAPAAKDKKKGTKTSR
;
A
#
# COMPACT_ATOMS: atom_id res chain seq x y z
N MET A 1 8.90 -41.77 -45.44
CA MET A 1 9.81 -41.35 -44.34
C MET A 1 9.79 -39.84 -44.04
N LYS A 2 9.65 -38.94 -45.02
CA LYS A 2 9.58 -37.46 -44.81
C LYS A 2 8.38 -36.96 -43.97
N LYS A 3 7.21 -37.62 -44.07
CA LYS A 3 5.98 -37.24 -43.36
C LYS A 3 6.01 -37.62 -41.86
N ILE A 4 6.74 -38.66 -41.50
CA ILE A 4 6.94 -39.10 -40.11
C ILE A 4 7.91 -38.15 -39.40
N PHE A 5 8.95 -37.68 -40.09
CA PHE A 5 9.87 -36.68 -39.55
C PHE A 5 9.17 -35.33 -39.28
N SER A 6 8.25 -34.93 -40.16
CA SER A 6 7.43 -33.70 -39.98
C SER A 6 6.42 -33.80 -38.83
N LEU A 7 5.91 -35.01 -38.54
CA LEU A 7 5.01 -35.27 -37.40
C LEU A 7 5.75 -35.27 -36.06
N PHE A 8 7.00 -35.76 -36.03
CA PHE A 8 7.85 -35.71 -34.83
C PHE A 8 8.34 -34.28 -34.51
N VAL A 9 8.65 -33.47 -35.52
CA VAL A 9 9.01 -32.04 -35.31
C VAL A 9 7.80 -31.22 -34.82
N ALA A 10 6.59 -31.47 -35.32
CA ALA A 10 5.38 -30.81 -34.83
C ALA A 10 5.01 -31.21 -33.38
N LEU A 11 5.29 -32.46 -32.99
CA LEU A 11 5.07 -32.92 -31.61
C LEU A 11 6.12 -32.34 -30.63
N PHE A 12 7.36 -32.14 -31.08
CA PHE A 12 8.41 -31.55 -30.23
C PHE A 12 8.21 -30.05 -29.96
N VAL A 13 7.56 -29.32 -30.88
CA VAL A 13 7.23 -27.89 -30.71
C VAL A 13 6.06 -27.66 -29.73
N LEU A 14 5.17 -28.65 -29.55
CA LEU A 14 4.03 -28.54 -28.62
C LEU A 14 4.41 -28.74 -27.14
N VAL A 15 5.56 -29.36 -26.85
CA VAL A 15 6.06 -29.60 -25.48
C VAL A 15 6.81 -28.39 -24.90
N ALA A 16 7.19 -27.41 -25.73
CA ALA A 16 7.97 -26.25 -25.30
C ALA A 16 7.12 -25.08 -24.74
N VAL A 17 5.78 -25.20 -24.70
CA VAL A 17 4.88 -24.12 -24.22
C VAL A 17 4.59 -24.22 -22.71
N SER A 18 5.30 -25.07 -21.98
CA SER A 18 5.33 -25.04 -20.51
C SER A 18 6.24 -23.91 -20.01
N TYR A 19 5.97 -22.68 -20.44
CA TYR A 19 6.59 -21.50 -19.84
C TYR A 19 5.95 -21.31 -18.46
N ALA A 20 6.79 -21.38 -17.43
CA ALA A 20 6.53 -21.16 -16.01
C ALA A 20 5.31 -20.27 -15.73
N GLN A 21 4.14 -20.88 -15.56
CA GLN A 21 2.98 -20.21 -15.03
C GLN A 21 3.27 -19.91 -13.55
N LYS A 22 3.06 -18.65 -13.14
CA LYS A 22 3.21 -18.21 -11.76
C LYS A 22 2.07 -17.25 -11.41
N GLY A 23 1.65 -17.28 -10.15
CA GLY A 23 0.71 -16.30 -9.62
C GLY A 23 1.40 -14.94 -9.47
N VAL A 24 0.68 -13.85 -9.71
CA VAL A 24 1.22 -12.48 -9.60
C VAL A 24 0.27 -11.63 -8.77
N LEU A 25 0.74 -11.11 -7.64
CA LEU A 25 -0.03 -10.18 -6.81
C LEU A 25 0.20 -8.75 -7.26
N LYS A 26 -0.88 -8.08 -7.68
CA LYS A 26 -0.87 -6.66 -7.97
C LYS A 26 -1.77 -5.92 -6.99
N PHE A 27 -1.17 -5.20 -6.04
CA PHE A 27 -1.90 -4.35 -5.10
C PHE A 27 -2.36 -3.05 -5.79
N ALA A 28 -3.55 -2.57 -5.43
CA ALA A 28 -4.03 -1.27 -5.88
C ALA A 28 -3.24 -0.11 -5.25
N LYS A 29 -2.81 -0.30 -3.99
CA LYS A 29 -1.88 0.56 -3.27
C LYS A 29 -1.03 -0.29 -2.34
N GLU A 30 0.21 0.09 -2.13
CA GLU A 30 1.11 -0.54 -1.15
C GLU A 30 1.38 0.37 0.05
N THR A 31 0.94 1.63 -0.01
CA THR A 31 1.03 2.58 1.10
C THR A 31 -0.30 3.29 1.27
N HIS A 32 -0.73 3.40 2.52
CA HIS A 32 -1.84 4.24 2.93
C HIS A 32 -1.37 5.23 4.00
N ASP A 33 -1.70 6.50 3.81
CA ASP A 33 -1.47 7.55 4.79
C ASP A 33 -2.82 8.00 5.35
N PHE A 34 -2.99 7.85 6.66
CA PHE A 34 -4.20 8.28 7.36
C PHE A 34 -4.20 9.79 7.66
N GLY A 35 -3.09 10.49 7.43
CA GLY A 35 -2.90 11.86 7.90
C GLY A 35 -2.91 11.88 9.42
N LYS A 36 -3.80 12.69 10.01
CA LYS A 36 -3.96 12.77 11.48
C LYS A 36 -5.02 11.78 11.96
N VAL A 37 -4.69 10.97 12.94
CA VAL A 37 -5.61 10.04 13.60
C VAL A 37 -5.66 10.33 15.09
N GLU A 38 -6.79 10.08 15.73
CA GLU A 38 -6.94 10.34 17.16
C GLU A 38 -6.25 9.28 18.02
N GLN A 39 -5.59 9.73 19.09
CA GLN A 39 -4.96 8.83 20.05
C GLN A 39 -5.99 7.89 20.70
N GLY A 40 -5.63 6.60 20.76
CA GLY A 40 -6.45 5.55 21.35
C GLY A 40 -7.61 5.07 20.47
N LYS A 41 -7.81 5.65 19.27
CA LYS A 41 -8.80 5.17 18.30
C LYS A 41 -8.10 4.32 17.22
N PRO A 42 -8.34 3.01 17.17
CA PRO A 42 -7.76 2.16 16.13
C PRO A 42 -8.23 2.58 14.74
N VAL A 43 -7.33 2.48 13.77
CA VAL A 43 -7.60 2.74 12.36
C VAL A 43 -7.24 1.52 11.52
N THR A 44 -8.04 1.23 10.50
CA THR A 44 -7.87 0.07 9.63
C THR A 44 -7.84 0.51 8.17
N TYR A 45 -6.90 -0.03 7.41
CA TYR A 45 -6.92 0.07 5.95
C TYR A 45 -6.95 -1.32 5.32
N VAL A 46 -7.70 -1.44 4.22
CA VAL A 46 -7.82 -2.68 3.44
C VAL A 46 -7.09 -2.49 2.11
N PHE A 47 -5.98 -3.19 1.98
CA PHE A 47 -5.22 -3.28 0.74
C PHE A 47 -5.84 -4.34 -0.16
N GLU A 48 -6.54 -3.89 -1.20
CA GLU A 48 -7.04 -4.78 -2.25
C GLU A 48 -5.91 -5.13 -3.23
N PHE A 49 -5.86 -6.39 -3.62
CA PHE A 49 -4.99 -6.88 -4.68
C PHE A 49 -5.77 -7.70 -5.69
N LYS A 50 -5.20 -7.82 -6.89
CA LYS A 50 -5.66 -8.73 -7.94
C LYS A 50 -4.57 -9.73 -8.26
N ASN A 51 -4.95 -10.99 -8.44
CA ASN A 51 -4.07 -11.97 -9.07
C ASN A 51 -4.06 -11.73 -10.58
N THR A 52 -2.97 -11.17 -11.11
CA THR A 52 -2.78 -10.93 -12.55
C THR A 52 -1.96 -12.01 -13.24
N GLY A 53 -1.57 -13.05 -12.51
CA GLY A 53 -0.85 -14.21 -13.04
C GLY A 53 -1.79 -15.26 -13.60
N THR A 54 -1.23 -16.43 -13.88
CA THR A 54 -1.95 -17.56 -14.48
C THR A 54 -2.22 -18.70 -13.51
N ASP A 55 -1.59 -18.67 -12.32
CA ASP A 55 -1.79 -19.67 -11.26
C ASP A 55 -2.49 -19.08 -10.03
N PRO A 56 -3.19 -19.90 -9.22
CA PRO A 56 -3.74 -19.46 -7.95
C PRO A 56 -2.67 -18.93 -7.00
N VAL A 57 -2.97 -17.83 -6.32
CA VAL A 57 -2.10 -17.26 -5.28
C VAL A 57 -2.64 -17.55 -3.89
N VAL A 58 -1.77 -17.97 -2.99
CA VAL A 58 -2.02 -18.13 -1.56
C VAL A 58 -1.09 -17.21 -0.78
N ILE A 59 -1.65 -16.43 0.13
CA ILE A 59 -0.87 -15.69 1.12
C ILE A 59 -0.59 -16.62 2.30
N ASN A 60 0.69 -16.98 2.44
CA ASN A 60 1.16 -17.89 3.48
C ASN A 60 1.23 -17.18 4.83
N ASP A 61 1.66 -15.92 4.83
CA ASP A 61 1.82 -15.13 6.04
C ASP A 61 1.64 -13.62 5.78
N ALA A 62 1.19 -12.90 6.79
CA ALA A 62 1.25 -11.45 6.82
C ALA A 62 1.72 -11.00 8.20
N GLN A 63 2.96 -10.53 8.28
CA GLN A 63 3.62 -10.17 9.52
C GLN A 63 3.70 -8.65 9.68
N ALA A 64 3.20 -8.12 10.79
CA ALA A 64 3.41 -6.72 11.15
C ALA A 64 4.80 -6.47 11.74
N SER A 65 5.31 -5.25 11.58
CA SER A 65 6.57 -4.82 12.18
C SER A 65 6.51 -4.57 13.70
N CYS A 66 5.31 -4.48 14.29
CA CYS A 66 5.09 -4.30 15.73
C CYS A 66 3.79 -5.00 16.16
N GLY A 67 3.67 -5.36 17.45
CA GLY A 67 2.41 -5.83 18.04
C GLY A 67 1.30 -4.76 18.08
N CYS A 68 1.62 -3.51 17.75
CA CYS A 68 0.67 -2.40 17.64
C CYS A 68 -0.16 -2.40 16.35
N THR A 69 0.18 -3.26 15.39
CA THR A 69 -0.52 -3.43 14.11
C THR A 69 -0.95 -4.87 13.95
N LYS A 70 -2.25 -5.09 13.71
CA LYS A 70 -2.84 -6.42 13.53
C LYS A 70 -3.24 -6.63 12.06
N PRO A 71 -2.59 -7.55 11.33
CA PRO A 71 -2.97 -7.90 9.97
C PRO A 71 -4.10 -8.95 9.95
N SER A 72 -4.91 -8.93 8.89
CA SER A 72 -5.88 -9.98 8.53
C SER A 72 -6.00 -10.06 7.01
N TRP A 73 -6.12 -11.24 6.41
CA TRP A 73 -6.03 -11.42 4.96
C TRP A 73 -6.90 -12.56 4.45
N THR A 74 -7.14 -12.57 3.13
CA THR A 74 -7.83 -13.65 2.42
C THR A 74 -7.06 -14.97 2.58
N ARG A 75 -7.71 -16.00 3.12
CA ARG A 75 -7.08 -17.31 3.41
C ARG A 75 -7.24 -18.30 2.28
N GLU A 76 -8.32 -18.18 1.51
CA GLU A 76 -8.53 -19.01 0.34
C GLU A 76 -7.58 -18.64 -0.80
N PRO A 77 -7.22 -19.61 -1.67
CA PRO A 77 -6.49 -19.33 -2.90
C PRO A 77 -7.23 -18.34 -3.79
N VAL A 78 -6.54 -17.28 -4.22
CA VAL A 78 -7.06 -16.26 -5.14
C VAL A 78 -6.75 -16.69 -6.57
N MET A 79 -7.79 -17.10 -7.28
CA MET A 79 -7.69 -17.56 -8.68
C MET A 79 -7.23 -16.44 -9.64
N PRO A 80 -6.66 -16.78 -10.81
CA PRO A 80 -6.33 -15.82 -11.86
C PRO A 80 -7.47 -14.85 -12.19
N GLY A 81 -7.15 -13.56 -12.24
CA GLY A 81 -8.09 -12.48 -12.51
C GLY A 81 -9.04 -12.14 -11.35
N LYS A 82 -8.98 -12.84 -10.22
CA LYS A 82 -9.76 -12.54 -9.01
C LYS A 82 -9.01 -11.62 -8.06
N THR A 83 -9.75 -11.02 -7.15
CA THR A 83 -9.25 -10.10 -6.13
C THR A 83 -9.26 -10.74 -4.75
N GLY A 84 -8.37 -10.24 -3.90
CA GLY A 84 -8.28 -10.59 -2.49
C GLY A 84 -7.85 -9.36 -1.69
N THR A 85 -7.76 -9.51 -0.38
CA THR A 85 -7.48 -8.39 0.53
C THR A 85 -6.46 -8.74 1.60
N VAL A 86 -5.65 -7.73 1.96
CA VAL A 86 -4.88 -7.70 3.19
C VAL A 86 -5.29 -6.45 3.95
N SER A 87 -5.83 -6.60 5.15
CA SER A 87 -6.18 -5.51 6.05
C SER A 87 -5.13 -5.37 7.15
N ALA A 88 -4.89 -4.14 7.58
CA ALA A 88 -3.98 -3.83 8.68
C ALA A 88 -4.66 -2.83 9.62
N THR A 89 -4.79 -3.22 10.89
CA THR A 89 -5.39 -2.39 11.95
C THR A 89 -4.32 -1.90 12.89
N PHE A 90 -4.10 -0.59 12.97
CA PHE A 90 -3.16 0.05 13.89
C PHE A 90 -3.92 0.59 15.11
N ASN A 91 -3.42 0.35 16.32
CA ASN A 91 -4.14 0.68 17.56
C ASN A 91 -4.05 2.17 17.98
N ALA A 92 -3.14 2.95 17.39
CA ALA A 92 -2.92 4.37 17.70
C ALA A 92 -2.73 4.69 19.20
N ALA A 93 -2.11 3.79 19.98
CA ALA A 93 -1.99 3.97 21.44
C ALA A 93 -1.04 5.12 21.84
N ALA A 94 0.05 5.32 21.09
CA ALA A 94 1.05 6.35 21.35
C ALA A 94 0.91 7.52 20.37
N ALA A 95 0.97 8.74 20.89
CA ALA A 95 0.97 9.97 20.09
C ALA A 95 2.27 10.12 19.27
N GLY A 96 2.20 10.85 18.15
CA GLY A 96 3.32 11.15 17.27
C GLY A 96 3.24 10.46 15.90
N PRO A 97 4.22 10.72 15.03
CA PRO A 97 4.26 10.15 13.68
C PRO A 97 4.46 8.63 13.72
N PHE A 98 3.84 7.93 12.78
CA PHE A 98 4.03 6.50 12.59
C PHE A 98 4.24 6.12 11.13
N ASN A 99 5.07 5.10 10.93
CA ASN A 99 5.24 4.39 9.68
C ASN A 99 5.37 2.90 10.02
N LYS A 100 4.28 2.15 9.86
CA LYS A 100 4.19 0.72 10.19
C LYS A 100 4.16 -0.09 8.91
N SER A 101 4.77 -1.27 8.94
CA SER A 101 4.78 -2.17 7.79
C SER A 101 4.10 -3.50 8.10
N VAL A 102 3.50 -4.09 7.06
CA VAL A 102 3.00 -5.45 7.03
C VAL A 102 3.66 -6.17 5.86
N THR A 103 4.49 -7.14 6.17
CA THR A 103 5.19 -7.97 5.19
C THR A 103 4.31 -9.16 4.83
N VAL A 104 3.85 -9.19 3.58
CA VAL A 104 3.01 -10.24 3.01
C VAL A 104 3.91 -11.25 2.29
N THR A 105 3.86 -12.51 2.70
CA THR A 105 4.60 -13.62 2.08
C THR A 105 3.62 -14.55 1.36
N SER A 106 3.91 -14.91 0.12
CA SER A 106 3.00 -15.71 -0.73
C SER A 106 3.78 -16.64 -1.66
N ASN A 107 3.05 -17.52 -2.36
CA ASN A 107 3.58 -18.32 -3.47
C ASN A 107 3.64 -17.56 -4.81
N ALA A 108 3.31 -16.26 -4.84
CA ALA A 108 3.39 -15.45 -6.04
C ALA A 108 4.85 -15.24 -6.50
N GLU A 109 5.04 -14.77 -7.73
CA GLU A 109 6.36 -14.60 -8.35
C GLU A 109 7.34 -13.78 -7.50
N ALA A 110 6.87 -12.66 -6.92
CA ALA A 110 7.70 -11.80 -6.08
C ALA A 110 8.07 -12.45 -4.73
N GLY A 111 7.32 -13.48 -4.30
CA GLY A 111 7.46 -14.17 -3.01
C GLY A 111 7.06 -13.32 -1.79
N GLN A 112 7.39 -12.03 -1.78
CA GLN A 112 7.11 -11.11 -0.70
C GLN A 112 6.73 -9.70 -1.20
N THR A 113 5.83 -9.04 -0.49
CA THR A 113 5.44 -7.65 -0.74
C THR A 113 5.27 -6.93 0.61
N VAL A 114 5.70 -5.67 0.72
CA VAL A 114 5.60 -4.91 1.97
C VAL A 114 4.57 -3.80 1.82
N LEU A 115 3.59 -3.77 2.72
CA LEU A 115 2.53 -2.77 2.78
C LEU A 115 2.80 -1.80 3.91
N TYR A 116 2.47 -0.52 3.74
CA TYR A 116 2.78 0.54 4.71
C TYR A 116 1.54 1.30 5.16
N LEU A 117 1.44 1.53 6.47
CA LEU A 117 0.52 2.48 7.10
C LEU A 117 1.31 3.68 7.64
N LYS A 118 0.93 4.88 7.23
CA LYS A 118 1.55 6.14 7.64
C LYS A 118 0.53 7.08 8.27
N GLY A 119 1.03 8.03 9.03
CA GLY A 119 0.24 9.12 9.59
C GLY A 119 0.85 9.67 10.86
N GLU A 120 0.05 10.41 11.61
CA GLU A 120 0.40 11.00 12.89
C GLU A 120 -0.77 10.81 13.87
N VAL A 121 -0.45 10.25 15.04
CA VAL A 121 -1.42 10.14 16.13
C VAL A 121 -1.43 11.45 16.91
N VAL A 122 -2.54 12.17 16.88
CA VAL A 122 -2.73 13.43 17.62
C VAL A 122 -3.51 13.19 18.91
N SER A 123 -3.03 13.79 20.00
CA SER A 123 -3.77 13.79 21.27
C SER A 123 -4.95 14.75 21.17
N ALA A 124 -5.96 14.55 22.02
CA ALA A 124 -7.13 15.44 22.10
C ALA A 124 -6.75 16.92 22.34
N ALA A 125 -5.61 17.17 23.02
CA ALA A 125 -5.10 18.53 23.24
C ALA A 125 -4.58 19.20 21.95
N ALA A 126 -3.96 18.45 21.04
CA ALA A 126 -3.40 18.97 19.79
C ALA A 126 -4.45 19.09 18.65
N ALA A 127 -5.53 18.31 18.72
CA ALA A 127 -6.62 18.37 17.74
C ALA A 127 -7.42 19.68 17.81
N ALA A 128 -7.51 20.31 18.99
CA ALA A 128 -8.22 21.56 19.21
C ALA A 128 -7.51 22.79 18.59
N GLU A 129 -6.17 22.79 18.51
CA GLU A 129 -5.41 23.89 17.90
C GLU A 129 -5.45 23.87 16.37
N THR A 130 -5.52 22.69 15.73
CA THR A 130 -5.57 22.61 14.25
C THR A 130 -6.95 23.05 13.71
N ALA A 131 -8.01 22.96 14.50
CA ALA A 131 -9.35 23.43 14.11
C ALA A 131 -9.55 24.95 14.30
N ALA A 132 -8.63 25.64 14.98
CA ALA A 132 -8.78 27.03 15.41
C ALA A 132 -7.90 28.03 14.65
N ALA A 133 -7.09 27.62 13.67
CA ALA A 133 -6.36 28.57 12.81
C ALA A 133 -7.34 29.33 11.90
N PRO A 134 -7.64 30.61 12.17
CA PRO A 134 -8.58 31.36 11.37
C PRO A 134 -7.91 31.72 10.05
N ALA A 135 -8.61 31.47 8.95
CA ALA A 135 -8.44 32.22 7.73
C ALA A 135 -8.70 33.70 8.02
N ALA A 136 -7.65 34.44 8.36
CA ALA A 136 -7.70 35.89 8.47
C ALA A 136 -6.39 36.47 7.92
N ALA A 137 -6.43 36.80 6.63
CA ALA A 137 -5.68 37.96 6.16
C ALA A 137 -6.02 39.16 7.07
N PRO A 138 -5.07 40.08 7.28
CA PRO A 138 -5.38 41.40 6.76
C PRO A 138 -4.20 42.04 6.02
N ALA A 139 -4.58 42.74 4.97
CA ALA A 139 -3.78 43.80 4.38
C ALA A 139 -3.37 44.83 5.45
N ALA A 140 -2.11 45.25 5.43
CA ALA A 140 -1.66 46.49 6.06
C ALA A 140 -0.86 47.30 5.04
N LYS A 141 -1.32 48.53 4.82
CA LYS A 141 -0.72 49.58 4.00
C LYS A 141 0.64 49.96 4.56
N ASP A 142 1.70 49.85 3.76
CA ASP A 142 3.00 50.44 4.09
C ASP A 142 3.19 51.79 3.39
N LYS A 143 3.30 52.83 4.22
CA LYS A 143 3.64 54.20 3.86
C LYS A 143 5.07 54.22 3.31
N LYS A 144 5.24 54.51 2.03
CA LYS A 144 6.53 54.84 1.43
C LYS A 144 7.02 56.20 1.96
N LYS A 145 7.83 56.19 3.02
CA LYS A 145 8.68 57.33 3.43
C LYS A 145 10.06 57.12 2.81
N GLY A 146 10.39 57.91 1.79
CA GLY A 146 11.66 57.85 1.08
C GLY A 146 12.21 59.24 0.77
N THR A 147 13.07 59.72 1.67
CA THR A 147 14.40 60.29 1.41
C THR A 147 14.59 61.42 0.39
N LYS A 148 15.04 62.57 0.94
CA LYS A 148 15.98 63.56 0.37
C LYS A 148 16.66 63.17 -0.96
N THR A 149 16.63 64.06 -1.94
CA THR A 149 17.85 64.38 -2.71
C THR A 149 17.83 65.86 -3.10
N SER A 150 18.95 66.49 -2.82
CA SER A 150 19.35 67.87 -3.05
C SER A 150 19.75 68.06 -4.53
N ARG A 151 19.17 69.05 -5.22
CA ARG A 151 19.81 69.99 -6.16
C ARG A 151 18.75 70.83 -6.87
#